data_AF-A0A4Q1C853-F1
#
_entry.id   AF-A0A4Q1C853-F1
#
_cell.length_a   1.000
_cell.length_b   1.000
_cell.length_c   1.000
_cell.angle_alpha   90.00
_cell.angle_beta   90.00
_cell.angle_gamma   90.00
#
_symmetry.space_group_name_H-M   'P 1'
#
loop_
_entity.id
_entity.type
_entity.pdbx_description
1 polymer ?
#
loop_
_entity_poly.entity_id
_entity_poly.type
_entity_poly.pdbx_seq_one_letter_code
_entity_poly.pdbx_strand_id
1 'polypeptide(L)'
;MIVALILSAVVAISLTSYIRLGVTSQRISNRALYNNAAMNLAENGLEEAMYSINKMVADDTYDWSGWKNDGTSANSSAWARFPANGNFTFDQNATGFVRVYVQNYKGVSAPTIVTRATITLGGVASAPIEKWVEVTLAKASKFANGLVAKDTILFKGNNATVDSWNSESAGVGTFTPFSDSVKNDRGSVGSVSVAVDSVLVKNADVWGYVSTNNAEDPTDNVGTNGSILGKDSTYDPSSWTTKNVDPNRVSTQFSANFDPVTTPATTATNIGTIGSAGTYGTAGTATTVLCDNISFSSKNTIVEFVGDVTLIIKAGVGEQAIKIAGSGSGFRVAANSSLKIYTAGDIDLTGQGIINVSGAPKSVQIYGTSTSTSTDQDIKIAGGGAFAGVVYAPNGSVTINGDGSVWGSIVAEDITLTGNANFHYDESLGNMGTGNPFRVSKWKELTMEDEADTKSDRSGYRKFLDF
;
A
#
# COMPACT_ATOMS: atom_id res chain seq x y z
N MET A 1 -26.62 -4.89 77.88
CA MET A 1 -26.59 -6.09 77.00
C MET A 1 -27.21 -5.82 75.62
N ILE A 2 -28.44 -5.30 75.53
CA ILE A 2 -29.12 -5.03 74.24
C ILE A 2 -28.33 -4.08 73.32
N VAL A 3 -27.78 -3.00 73.86
CA VAL A 3 -26.97 -2.02 73.09
C VAL A 3 -25.72 -2.67 72.46
N ALA A 4 -25.02 -3.53 73.20
CA ALA A 4 -23.85 -4.24 72.69
C ALA A 4 -24.21 -5.24 71.57
N LEU A 5 -25.39 -5.86 71.66
CA LEU A 5 -25.89 -6.82 70.68
C LEU A 5 -26.27 -6.11 69.36
N ILE A 6 -26.93 -4.94 69.46
CA ILE A 6 -27.27 -4.09 68.31
C ILE A 6 -25.99 -3.58 67.63
N LEU A 7 -25.03 -3.08 68.40
CA LEU A 7 -23.77 -2.54 67.85
C LEU A 7 -22.96 -3.64 67.15
N SER A 8 -22.93 -4.85 67.72
CA SER A 8 -22.30 -6.02 67.09
C SER A 8 -22.99 -6.41 65.78
N ALA A 9 -24.33 -6.37 65.73
CA ALA A 9 -25.10 -6.67 64.51
C ALA A 9 -24.84 -5.65 63.39
N VAL A 10 -24.79 -4.36 63.73
CA VAL A 10 -24.47 -3.29 62.76
C VAL A 10 -23.07 -3.49 62.20
N VAL A 11 -22.07 -3.74 63.05
CA VAL A 11 -20.69 -3.99 62.61
C VAL A 11 -20.60 -5.23 61.71
N ALA A 12 -21.31 -6.31 62.04
CA ALA A 12 -21.32 -7.53 61.22
C ALA A 12 -21.93 -7.31 59.83
N ILE A 13 -23.03 -6.54 59.73
CA ILE A 13 -23.67 -6.20 58.46
C ILE A 13 -22.77 -5.29 57.63
N SER A 14 -22.18 -4.27 58.24
CA SER A 14 -21.26 -3.34 57.58
C SER A 14 -20.02 -4.06 57.06
N LEU A 15 -19.41 -4.93 57.88
CA LEU A 15 -18.24 -5.72 57.48
C LEU A 15 -18.55 -6.67 56.33
N THR A 16 -19.67 -7.40 56.41
CA THR A 16 -20.10 -8.31 55.34
C THR A 16 -20.34 -7.55 54.03
N SER A 17 -20.97 -6.37 54.11
CA SER A 17 -21.22 -5.53 52.95
C SER A 17 -19.92 -5.02 52.33
N TYR A 18 -18.97 -4.57 53.15
CA TYR A 18 -17.67 -4.07 52.69
C TYR A 18 -16.83 -5.17 52.05
N ILE A 19 -16.83 -6.38 52.63
CA ILE A 19 -16.15 -7.54 52.04
C ILE A 19 -16.78 -7.91 50.69
N ARG A 20 -18.12 -7.93 50.59
CA ARG A 20 -18.81 -8.21 49.32
C ARG A 20 -18.51 -7.15 48.25
N LEU A 21 -18.45 -5.88 48.64
CA LEU A 21 -18.08 -4.80 47.73
C LEU A 21 -16.63 -4.96 47.25
N GLY A 22 -15.70 -5.24 48.15
CA GLY A 22 -14.29 -5.49 47.82
C GLY A 22 -14.11 -6.67 46.86
N VAL A 23 -14.77 -7.79 47.11
CA VAL A 23 -14.73 -8.97 46.22
C VAL A 23 -15.35 -8.66 44.86
N THR A 24 -16.45 -7.90 44.81
CA THR A 24 -17.10 -7.53 43.55
C THR A 24 -16.22 -6.58 42.74
N SER A 25 -15.64 -5.56 43.39
CA SER A 25 -14.69 -4.62 42.78
C SER A 25 -13.46 -5.35 42.23
N GLN A 26 -12.88 -6.27 43.01
CA GLN A 26 -11.76 -7.11 42.57
C GLN A 26 -12.14 -7.97 41.36
N ARG A 27 -13.33 -8.61 41.36
CA ARG A 27 -13.80 -9.42 40.23
C ARG A 27 -13.99 -8.59 38.96
N ILE A 28 -14.57 -7.40 39.07
CA ILE A 28 -14.77 -6.49 37.93
C ILE A 28 -13.42 -6.02 37.40
N SER A 29 -12.51 -5.61 38.29
CA SER A 29 -11.15 -5.18 37.91
C SER A 29 -10.38 -6.30 37.22
N ASN A 30 -10.42 -7.52 37.75
CA ASN A 30 -9.76 -8.68 37.15
C ASN A 30 -10.36 -8.99 35.78
N ARG A 31 -11.68 -8.96 35.64
CA ARG A 31 -12.35 -9.16 34.34
C ARG A 31 -11.99 -8.09 33.33
N ALA A 32 -11.87 -6.83 33.74
CA ALA A 32 -11.47 -5.74 32.84
C ALA A 32 -10.01 -5.92 32.35
N LEU A 33 -9.10 -6.30 33.24
CA LEU A 33 -7.70 -6.59 32.87
C LEU A 33 -7.62 -7.70 31.81
N TYR A 34 -8.29 -8.83 32.05
CA TYR A 34 -8.28 -9.95 31.12
C TYR A 34 -9.15 -9.73 29.87
N ASN A 35 -10.05 -8.74 29.87
CA ASN A 35 -10.75 -8.30 28.66
C ASN A 35 -9.78 -7.66 27.67
N ASN A 36 -8.88 -6.80 28.15
CA ASN A 36 -7.81 -6.23 27.32
C ASN A 36 -6.82 -7.32 26.87
N ALA A 37 -6.45 -8.24 27.76
CA ALA A 37 -5.58 -9.37 27.40
C ALA A 37 -6.20 -10.26 26.31
N ALA A 38 -7.53 -10.49 26.35
CA ALA A 38 -8.23 -11.25 25.33
C ALA A 38 -8.23 -10.52 23.98
N MET A 39 -8.32 -9.18 23.98
CA MET A 39 -8.20 -8.39 22.75
C MET A 39 -6.80 -8.52 22.13
N ASN A 40 -5.75 -8.31 22.92
CA ASN A 40 -4.36 -8.46 22.45
C ASN A 40 -4.11 -9.88 21.91
N LEU A 41 -4.69 -10.90 22.55
CA LEU A 41 -4.58 -12.28 22.08
C LEU A 41 -5.33 -12.52 20.75
N ALA A 42 -6.48 -11.86 20.56
CA ALA A 42 -7.21 -11.89 19.29
C ALA A 42 -6.43 -11.20 18.17
N GLU A 43 -5.78 -10.07 18.46
CA GLU A 43 -4.90 -9.35 17.53
C GLU A 43 -3.67 -10.17 17.16
N ASN A 44 -3.03 -10.86 18.11
CA ASN A 44 -1.91 -11.75 17.81
C ASN A 44 -2.30 -12.89 16.85
N GLY A 45 -3.50 -13.47 17.02
CA GLY A 45 -4.01 -14.48 16.07
C GLY A 45 -4.26 -13.90 14.68
N LEU A 46 -4.66 -12.63 14.61
CA LEU A 46 -4.88 -11.92 13.37
C LEU A 46 -3.57 -11.65 12.63
N GLU A 47 -2.54 -11.21 13.36
CA GLU A 47 -1.20 -10.98 12.82
C GLU A 47 -0.62 -12.28 12.22
N GLU A 48 -0.78 -13.42 12.89
CA GLU A 48 -0.34 -14.72 12.39
C GLU A 48 -1.05 -15.14 11.10
N ALA A 49 -2.37 -14.87 11.00
CA ALA A 49 -3.12 -15.08 9.76
C ALA A 49 -2.64 -14.14 8.64
N MET A 50 -2.47 -12.85 8.93
CA MET A 50 -2.02 -11.86 7.95
C MET A 50 -0.61 -12.18 7.44
N TYR A 51 0.28 -12.61 8.34
CA TYR A 51 1.61 -13.11 8.01
C TYR A 51 1.53 -14.31 7.06
N SER A 52 0.73 -15.33 7.37
CA SER A 52 0.59 -16.54 6.55
C SER A 52 0.07 -16.23 5.14
N ILE A 53 -0.92 -15.34 5.02
CA ILE A 53 -1.43 -14.89 3.72
C ILE A 53 -0.34 -14.18 2.93
N ASN A 54 0.37 -13.23 3.56
CA ASN A 54 1.40 -12.45 2.87
C ASN A 54 2.63 -13.27 2.50
N LYS A 55 2.97 -14.31 3.27
CA LYS A 55 3.99 -15.29 2.90
C LYS A 55 3.61 -16.09 1.68
N MET A 56 2.38 -16.57 1.61
CA MET A 56 1.87 -17.27 0.43
C MET A 56 1.83 -16.37 -0.81
N VAL A 57 1.50 -15.10 -0.65
CA VAL A 57 1.52 -14.13 -1.75
C VAL A 57 2.95 -13.87 -2.24
N ALA A 58 3.93 -13.85 -1.35
CA ALA A 58 5.34 -13.68 -1.71
C ALA A 58 5.95 -14.95 -2.33
N ASP A 59 5.47 -16.13 -1.91
CA ASP A 59 5.89 -17.44 -2.37
C ASP A 59 4.68 -18.38 -2.46
N ASP A 60 4.22 -18.64 -3.69
CA ASP A 60 3.08 -19.51 -3.96
C ASP A 60 3.27 -20.96 -3.45
N THR A 61 4.50 -21.34 -3.06
CA THR A 61 4.83 -22.64 -2.47
C THR A 61 4.69 -22.69 -0.94
N TYR A 62 4.35 -21.57 -0.29
CA TYR A 62 4.15 -21.51 1.16
C TYR A 62 3.09 -22.52 1.61
N ASP A 63 3.53 -23.49 2.40
CA ASP A 63 2.67 -24.44 3.07
C ASP A 63 2.10 -23.78 4.33
N TRP A 64 0.78 -23.77 4.45
CA TRP A 64 0.06 -23.29 5.63
C TRP A 64 0.18 -24.31 6.78
N SER A 65 1.41 -24.66 7.14
CA SER A 65 1.72 -25.67 8.14
C SER A 65 1.15 -25.27 9.50
N GLY A 66 0.50 -26.22 10.17
CA GLY A 66 -0.22 -25.95 11.43
C GLY A 66 -1.64 -25.41 11.25
N TRP A 67 -2.07 -25.11 10.01
CA TRP A 67 -3.44 -24.78 9.68
C TRP A 67 -4.18 -25.98 9.07
N LYS A 68 -5.47 -26.05 9.35
CA LYS A 68 -6.40 -26.92 8.61
C LYS A 68 -7.00 -26.09 7.47
N ASN A 69 -7.36 -26.73 6.36
CA ASN A 69 -8.05 -26.08 5.26
C ASN A 69 -9.13 -26.98 4.66
N ASP A 70 -10.08 -26.38 3.94
CA ASP A 70 -11.19 -27.08 3.26
C ASP A 70 -10.90 -27.44 1.80
N GLY A 71 -9.67 -27.17 1.31
CA GLY A 71 -9.25 -27.49 -0.05
C GLY A 71 -8.28 -26.48 -0.65
N THR A 72 -8.12 -26.57 -1.97
CA THR A 72 -7.17 -25.78 -2.76
C THR A 72 -7.84 -24.83 -3.75
N SER A 73 -9.17 -24.66 -3.67
CA SER A 73 -9.93 -23.77 -4.56
C SER A 73 -9.68 -22.30 -4.22
N ALA A 74 -9.95 -21.40 -5.17
CA ALA A 74 -9.76 -19.95 -5.01
C ALA A 74 -10.51 -19.37 -3.79
N ASN A 75 -11.65 -19.95 -3.44
CA ASN A 75 -12.52 -19.56 -2.32
C ASN A 75 -12.37 -20.47 -1.09
N SER A 76 -11.36 -21.33 -1.06
CA SER A 76 -11.10 -22.20 0.08
C SER A 76 -10.74 -21.40 1.33
N SER A 77 -11.04 -21.97 2.49
CA SER A 77 -10.81 -21.38 3.80
C SER A 77 -9.83 -22.20 4.63
N ALA A 78 -9.13 -21.53 5.55
CA ALA A 78 -8.18 -22.13 6.47
C ALA A 78 -8.50 -21.75 7.91
N TRP A 79 -8.18 -22.61 8.88
CA TRP A 79 -8.35 -22.32 10.30
C TRP A 79 -7.30 -22.99 11.17
N ALA A 80 -6.94 -22.34 12.27
CA ALA A 80 -5.95 -22.80 13.23
C ALA A 80 -6.30 -22.39 14.66
N ARG A 81 -5.64 -23.03 15.62
CA ARG A 81 -5.68 -22.68 17.04
C ARG A 81 -4.25 -22.44 17.52
N PHE A 82 -4.05 -21.36 18.26
CA PHE A 82 -2.78 -21.00 18.85
C PHE A 82 -2.90 -20.89 20.39
N PRO A 83 -1.99 -21.55 21.14
CA PRO A 83 -1.02 -22.53 20.65
C PRO A 83 -1.73 -23.78 20.09
N ALA A 84 -1.07 -24.57 19.25
CA ALA A 84 -1.67 -25.77 18.67
C ALA A 84 -2.13 -26.77 19.76
N ASN A 85 -1.39 -26.84 20.87
CA ASN A 85 -1.70 -27.66 22.04
C ASN A 85 -1.55 -26.84 23.32
N GLY A 86 -2.38 -27.12 24.33
CA GLY A 86 -2.35 -26.41 25.61
C GLY A 86 -2.89 -24.98 25.53
N ASN A 87 -2.56 -24.15 26.51
CA ASN A 87 -3.00 -22.76 26.60
C ASN A 87 -1.80 -21.86 26.92
N PHE A 88 -1.86 -20.61 26.48
CA PHE A 88 -1.00 -19.56 27.03
C PHE A 88 -1.31 -19.39 28.51
N THR A 89 -0.27 -19.11 29.29
CA THR A 89 -0.39 -18.84 30.72
C THR A 89 -0.27 -17.35 30.96
N PHE A 90 -1.11 -16.85 31.87
CA PHE A 90 -1.10 -15.47 32.34
C PHE A 90 -0.93 -15.49 33.86
N ASP A 91 -0.78 -14.30 34.45
CA ASP A 91 -0.74 -14.15 35.89
C ASP A 91 -1.99 -14.73 36.57
N GLN A 92 -1.91 -14.94 37.88
CA GLN A 92 -3.02 -15.47 38.69
C GLN A 92 -3.59 -16.81 38.17
N ASN A 93 -2.78 -17.61 37.46
CA ASN A 93 -3.17 -18.88 36.84
C ASN A 93 -4.31 -18.75 35.81
N ALA A 94 -4.50 -17.57 35.22
CA ALA A 94 -5.39 -17.46 34.06
C ALA A 94 -4.74 -18.12 32.85
N THR A 95 -5.56 -18.70 31.98
CA THR A 95 -5.08 -19.35 30.75
C THR A 95 -5.90 -18.89 29.55
N GLY A 96 -5.30 -18.89 28.36
CA GLY A 96 -6.02 -18.48 27.16
C GLY A 96 -5.49 -19.12 25.89
N PHE A 97 -6.31 -19.04 24.84
CA PHE A 97 -5.95 -19.47 23.49
C PHE A 97 -6.69 -18.60 22.48
N VAL A 98 -6.22 -18.60 21.23
CA VAL A 98 -6.90 -17.94 20.11
C VAL A 98 -7.18 -18.96 19.02
N ARG A 99 -8.34 -18.86 18.42
CA ARG A 99 -8.71 -19.59 17.20
C ARG A 99 -8.86 -18.57 16.07
N VAL A 100 -8.39 -18.94 14.90
CA VAL A 100 -8.33 -18.06 13.75
C VAL A 100 -8.93 -18.79 12.56
N TYR A 101 -9.76 -18.08 11.82
CA TYR A 101 -10.38 -18.52 10.58
C TYR A 101 -10.07 -17.51 9.48
N VAL A 102 -9.67 -18.00 8.31
CA VAL A 102 -9.33 -17.20 7.14
C VAL A 102 -10.18 -17.69 5.98
N GLN A 103 -11.09 -16.84 5.50
CA GLN A 103 -11.83 -17.08 4.28
C GLN A 103 -11.00 -16.62 3.07
N ASN A 104 -11.09 -17.34 1.94
CA ASN A 104 -10.35 -17.06 0.71
C ASN A 104 -8.83 -17.04 0.95
N TYR A 105 -8.30 -17.99 1.72
CA TYR A 105 -6.89 -17.98 2.15
C TYR A 105 -5.90 -18.02 0.99
N LYS A 106 -6.33 -18.48 -0.21
CA LYS A 106 -5.57 -18.48 -1.46
C LYS A 106 -5.35 -17.10 -2.09
N GLY A 107 -5.97 -16.03 -1.57
CA GLY A 107 -5.67 -14.66 -2.01
C GLY A 107 -6.10 -14.31 -3.44
N VAL A 108 -6.88 -15.19 -4.10
CA VAL A 108 -7.50 -14.90 -5.40
C VAL A 108 -8.59 -13.84 -5.25
N SER A 109 -9.42 -13.99 -4.21
CA SER A 109 -10.35 -12.97 -3.73
C SER A 109 -9.82 -12.35 -2.43
N ALA A 110 -10.33 -11.16 -2.09
CA ALA A 110 -10.02 -10.49 -0.83
C ALA A 110 -10.27 -11.43 0.37
N PRO A 111 -9.23 -11.75 1.17
CA PRO A 111 -9.40 -12.58 2.35
C PRO A 111 -10.12 -11.83 3.47
N THR A 112 -10.86 -12.59 4.27
CA THR A 112 -11.45 -12.11 5.53
C THR A 112 -10.94 -12.99 6.67
N ILE A 113 -10.39 -12.37 7.70
CA ILE A 113 -9.87 -13.04 8.88
C ILE A 113 -10.86 -12.82 10.02
N VAL A 114 -11.20 -13.89 10.73
CA VAL A 114 -11.98 -13.84 11.97
C VAL A 114 -11.20 -14.53 13.07
N THR A 115 -10.99 -13.83 14.19
CA THR A 115 -10.32 -14.37 15.37
C THR A 115 -11.29 -14.45 16.53
N ARG A 116 -11.12 -15.50 17.34
CA ARG A 116 -11.78 -15.67 18.64
C ARG A 116 -10.72 -15.97 19.67
N ALA A 117 -10.50 -15.04 20.59
CA ALA A 117 -9.69 -15.27 21.77
C ALA A 117 -10.58 -15.63 22.95
N THR A 118 -10.15 -16.64 23.71
CA THR A 118 -10.83 -17.09 24.93
C THR A 118 -9.83 -17.09 26.08
N ILE A 119 -10.15 -16.36 27.15
CA ILE A 119 -9.38 -16.37 28.41
C ILE A 119 -10.25 -16.92 29.54
N THR A 120 -9.72 -17.93 30.24
CA THR A 120 -10.28 -18.50 31.45
C THR A 120 -9.51 -17.99 32.65
N LEU A 121 -10.22 -17.35 33.58
CA LEU A 121 -9.64 -16.81 34.81
C LEU A 121 -9.24 -17.94 35.77
N GLY A 122 -8.09 -17.78 36.43
CA GLY A 122 -7.69 -18.67 37.53
C GLY A 122 -8.51 -18.43 38.79
N GLY A 123 -8.74 -19.49 39.59
CA GLY A 123 -9.45 -19.43 40.86
C GLY A 123 -10.89 -19.95 40.81
N VAL A 124 -11.86 -19.19 41.34
CA VAL A 124 -13.28 -19.60 41.37
C VAL A 124 -13.83 -19.70 39.95
N ALA A 125 -14.56 -20.77 39.66
CA ALA A 125 -15.20 -20.99 38.37
C ALA A 125 -15.98 -19.73 37.92
N SER A 126 -15.53 -19.13 36.82
CA SER A 126 -16.11 -17.94 36.22
C SER A 126 -16.28 -18.20 34.73
N ALA A 127 -17.31 -17.57 34.14
CA ALA A 127 -17.50 -17.64 32.69
C ALA A 127 -16.25 -17.05 31.98
N PRO A 128 -15.73 -17.75 30.96
CA PRO A 128 -14.58 -17.27 30.20
C PRO A 128 -14.88 -15.91 29.56
N ILE A 129 -13.82 -15.16 29.30
CA ILE A 129 -13.89 -13.90 28.58
C ILE A 129 -13.55 -14.20 27.13
N GLU A 130 -14.42 -13.77 26.22
CA GLU A 130 -14.21 -13.95 24.79
C GLU A 130 -14.17 -12.61 24.06
N LYS A 131 -13.27 -12.53 23.09
CA LYS A 131 -13.16 -11.41 22.15
C LYS A 131 -13.14 -11.94 20.73
N TRP A 132 -13.94 -11.31 19.88
CA TRP A 132 -14.10 -11.68 18.48
C TRP A 132 -13.79 -10.48 17.62
N VAL A 133 -12.90 -10.64 16.66
CA VAL A 133 -12.48 -9.58 15.74
C VAL A 133 -12.57 -10.10 14.31
N GLU A 134 -13.14 -9.29 13.43
CA GLU A 134 -13.15 -9.52 11.99
C GLU A 134 -12.33 -8.43 11.30
N VAL A 135 -11.48 -8.86 10.36
CA VAL A 135 -10.76 -7.98 9.47
C VAL A 135 -10.93 -8.41 8.02
N THR A 136 -11.24 -7.44 7.16
CA THR A 136 -11.21 -7.63 5.72
C THR A 136 -9.89 -7.10 5.18
N LEU A 137 -9.25 -7.90 4.33
CA LEU A 137 -8.01 -7.52 3.67
C LEU A 137 -8.26 -7.05 2.24
N ALA A 138 -7.41 -6.15 1.75
CA ALA A 138 -7.35 -5.75 0.35
C ALA A 138 -5.91 -5.84 -0.16
N LYS A 139 -5.74 -6.16 -1.45
CA LYS A 139 -4.40 -6.13 -2.08
C LYS A 139 -3.90 -4.70 -2.08
N ALA A 140 -2.66 -4.49 -1.62
CA ALA A 140 -2.01 -3.20 -1.69
C ALA A 140 -1.08 -3.15 -2.90
N SER A 141 -1.30 -2.19 -3.79
CA SER A 141 -0.34 -1.87 -4.85
C SER A 141 0.64 -0.80 -4.38
N LYS A 142 1.90 -0.92 -4.80
CA LYS A 142 2.89 0.15 -4.67
C LYS A 142 2.49 1.40 -5.45
N PHE A 143 1.60 1.26 -6.43
CA PHE A 143 1.14 2.30 -7.35
C PHE A 143 -0.35 2.64 -7.14
N ALA A 144 -0.84 2.52 -5.90
CA ALA A 144 -2.24 2.83 -5.56
C ALA A 144 -2.62 4.32 -5.69
N ASN A 145 -1.61 5.19 -5.77
CA ASN A 145 -1.75 6.63 -5.98
C ASN A 145 -0.85 7.08 -7.14
N GLY A 146 -1.12 8.27 -7.68
CA GLY A 146 -0.41 8.85 -8.82
C GLY A 146 1.01 9.27 -8.49
N LEU A 147 1.16 10.27 -7.63
CA LEU A 147 2.44 10.82 -7.20
C LEU A 147 2.58 10.62 -5.69
N VAL A 148 3.56 9.82 -5.26
CA VAL A 148 3.83 9.57 -3.85
C VAL A 148 5.30 9.80 -3.55
N ALA A 149 5.59 10.74 -2.65
CA ALA A 149 6.95 11.02 -2.20
C ALA A 149 7.17 10.59 -0.76
N LYS A 150 8.40 10.22 -0.43
CA LYS A 150 8.84 10.07 0.96
C LYS A 150 9.08 11.43 1.61
N ASP A 151 9.66 12.37 0.87
CA ASP A 151 9.94 13.72 1.35
C ASP A 151 9.13 14.80 0.61
N THR A 152 9.54 15.20 -0.61
CA THR A 152 8.95 16.37 -1.28
C THR A 152 8.29 16.05 -2.62
N ILE A 153 7.13 16.66 -2.88
CA ILE A 153 6.56 16.82 -4.22
C ILE A 153 6.52 18.30 -4.58
N LEU A 154 7.15 18.67 -5.68
CA LEU A 154 7.28 20.07 -6.11
C LEU A 154 6.88 20.26 -7.57
N PHE A 155 5.84 21.08 -7.78
CA PHE A 155 5.41 21.54 -9.09
C PHE A 155 6.11 22.86 -9.43
N LYS A 156 7.09 22.80 -10.35
CA LYS A 156 7.80 23.95 -10.94
C LYS A 156 7.24 24.25 -12.33
N GLY A 157 6.06 24.85 -12.38
CA GLY A 157 5.37 25.17 -13.61
C GLY A 157 4.21 26.13 -13.36
N ASN A 158 3.74 26.79 -14.42
CA ASN A 158 2.56 27.64 -14.33
C ASN A 158 1.27 26.94 -14.76
N ASN A 159 1.36 25.79 -15.44
CA ASN A 159 0.20 25.04 -15.95
C ASN A 159 0.41 23.52 -15.82
N ALA A 160 1.09 23.07 -14.76
CA ALA A 160 1.17 21.63 -14.51
C ALA A 160 -0.22 21.14 -14.08
N THR A 161 -0.62 19.96 -14.54
CA THR A 161 -1.91 19.37 -14.15
C THR A 161 -1.74 17.95 -13.65
N VAL A 162 -2.59 17.55 -12.71
CA VAL A 162 -2.70 16.17 -12.23
C VAL A 162 -4.15 15.73 -12.35
N ASP A 163 -4.42 14.61 -13.01
CA ASP A 163 -5.74 14.00 -13.06
C ASP A 163 -5.63 12.46 -13.07
N SER A 164 -6.71 11.75 -13.36
CA SER A 164 -6.66 10.30 -13.54
C SER A 164 -7.49 9.79 -14.72
N TRP A 165 -7.27 8.52 -15.07
CA TRP A 165 -8.17 7.71 -15.88
C TRP A 165 -8.02 6.24 -15.48
N ASN A 166 -8.96 5.39 -15.90
CA ASN A 166 -8.83 3.95 -15.71
C ASN A 166 -8.54 3.28 -17.06
N SER A 167 -7.28 2.84 -17.25
CA SER A 167 -6.87 2.20 -18.50
C SER A 167 -7.44 0.79 -18.68
N GLU A 168 -8.05 0.20 -17.65
CA GLU A 168 -8.76 -1.09 -17.72
C GLU A 168 -10.27 -0.94 -17.48
N SER A 169 -10.84 0.23 -17.80
CA SER A 169 -12.28 0.49 -17.65
C SER A 169 -13.17 -0.46 -18.47
N ALA A 170 -12.66 -0.98 -19.58
CA ALA A 170 -13.32 -2.01 -20.40
C ALA A 170 -13.15 -3.45 -19.87
N GLY A 171 -12.42 -3.64 -18.77
CA GLY A 171 -12.11 -4.93 -18.15
C GLY A 171 -10.61 -5.21 -18.05
N VAL A 172 -10.25 -6.06 -17.08
CA VAL A 172 -8.85 -6.43 -16.80
C VAL A 172 -8.17 -6.96 -18.05
N GLY A 173 -7.00 -6.42 -18.39
CA GLY A 173 -6.23 -6.80 -19.58
C GLY A 173 -6.65 -6.10 -20.88
N THR A 174 -7.72 -5.30 -20.89
CA THR A 174 -8.14 -4.52 -22.07
C THR A 174 -7.76 -3.05 -21.89
N PHE A 175 -6.73 -2.61 -22.64
CA PHE A 175 -6.23 -1.24 -22.53
C PHE A 175 -7.15 -0.21 -23.20
N THR A 176 -7.50 0.83 -22.45
CA THR A 176 -8.24 2.01 -22.87
C THR A 176 -7.30 3.22 -22.79
N PRO A 177 -6.94 3.83 -23.93
CA PRO A 177 -6.09 5.03 -23.94
C PRO A 177 -6.75 6.21 -23.20
N PHE A 178 -5.92 7.09 -22.64
CA PHE A 178 -6.39 8.35 -22.08
C PHE A 178 -7.00 9.25 -23.16
N SER A 179 -8.09 9.92 -22.81
CA SER A 179 -8.69 11.02 -23.56
C SER A 179 -9.52 11.88 -22.61
N ASP A 180 -9.87 13.11 -23.02
CA ASP A 180 -10.69 14.01 -22.20
C ASP A 180 -12.06 13.42 -21.83
N SER A 181 -12.60 12.48 -22.63
CA SER A 181 -13.88 11.83 -22.34
C SER A 181 -13.82 10.75 -21.25
N VAL A 182 -12.62 10.21 -20.98
CA VAL A 182 -12.39 9.18 -19.95
C VAL A 182 -11.60 9.71 -18.75
N LYS A 183 -11.37 11.03 -18.73
CA LYS A 183 -10.72 11.74 -17.63
C LYS A 183 -11.60 11.68 -16.38
N ASN A 184 -10.97 11.36 -15.27
CA ASN A 184 -11.53 11.30 -13.94
C ASN A 184 -10.83 12.34 -13.04
N ASP A 185 -11.46 12.62 -11.90
CA ASP A 185 -11.00 13.55 -10.88
C ASP A 185 -10.41 12.82 -9.65
N ARG A 186 -9.67 11.73 -9.90
CA ARG A 186 -8.99 10.93 -8.87
C ARG A 186 -7.48 10.96 -9.03
N GLY A 187 -6.94 12.04 -9.61
CA GLY A 187 -5.53 12.36 -9.51
C GLY A 187 -5.12 12.35 -8.03
N SER A 188 -3.96 11.81 -7.70
CA SER A 188 -3.55 11.71 -6.30
C SER A 188 -2.10 12.11 -6.14
N VAL A 189 -1.86 12.99 -5.17
CA VAL A 189 -0.56 13.54 -4.82
C VAL A 189 -0.41 13.40 -3.31
N GLY A 190 0.65 12.75 -2.83
CA GLY A 190 0.85 12.71 -1.40
C GLY A 190 2.28 12.49 -0.95
N SER A 191 2.59 13.02 0.24
CA SER A 191 3.87 12.83 0.89
C SER A 191 3.69 12.39 2.34
N VAL A 192 4.54 11.45 2.79
CA VAL A 192 4.58 11.02 4.19
C VAL A 192 5.42 11.93 5.08
N SER A 193 6.09 12.94 4.50
CA SER A 193 6.87 13.91 5.25
C SER A 193 5.98 14.79 6.11
N VAL A 194 6.49 15.08 7.29
CA VAL A 194 5.87 15.99 8.27
C VAL A 194 6.27 17.44 8.03
N ALA A 195 7.14 17.70 7.04
CA ALA A 195 7.54 19.04 6.65
C ALA A 195 6.34 19.81 6.07
N VAL A 196 6.32 21.12 6.32
CA VAL A 196 5.26 22.03 5.85
C VAL A 196 5.26 22.17 4.32
N ASP A 197 6.42 22.00 3.70
CA ASP A 197 6.68 22.08 2.26
C ASP A 197 6.79 20.71 1.59
N SER A 198 6.25 19.66 2.22
CA SER A 198 6.25 18.29 1.67
C SER A 198 5.47 18.14 0.37
N VAL A 199 4.44 18.96 0.14
CA VAL A 199 3.73 19.05 -1.15
C VAL A 199 3.53 20.50 -1.53
N LEU A 200 4.27 20.94 -2.55
CA LEU A 200 4.28 22.29 -3.09
C LEU A 200 3.54 22.34 -4.43
N VAL A 201 2.21 22.45 -4.39
CA VAL A 201 1.32 22.53 -5.57
C VAL A 201 1.63 23.77 -6.43
N LYS A 202 1.96 24.91 -5.81
CA LYS A 202 2.23 26.18 -6.50
C LYS A 202 1.11 26.48 -7.50
N ASN A 203 1.42 26.76 -8.76
CA ASN A 203 0.44 27.11 -9.78
C ASN A 203 -0.10 25.90 -10.56
N ALA A 204 0.00 24.68 -10.00
CA ALA A 204 -0.54 23.48 -10.64
C ALA A 204 -2.03 23.27 -10.31
N ASP A 205 -2.74 22.62 -11.23
CA ASP A 205 -4.12 22.18 -11.03
C ASP A 205 -4.17 20.69 -10.72
N VAL A 206 -4.63 20.34 -9.53
CA VAL A 206 -4.86 18.95 -9.10
C VAL A 206 -6.34 18.64 -9.18
N TRP A 207 -6.72 17.83 -10.16
CA TRP A 207 -8.05 17.23 -10.31
C TRP A 207 -8.11 15.92 -9.51
N GLY A 208 -8.24 16.05 -8.20
CA GLY A 208 -8.29 14.92 -7.28
C GLY A 208 -7.81 15.29 -5.89
N TYR A 209 -6.97 14.46 -5.28
CA TYR A 209 -6.64 14.52 -3.87
C TYR A 209 -5.19 14.90 -3.62
N VAL A 210 -4.98 15.78 -2.63
CA VAL A 210 -3.66 16.08 -2.08
C VAL A 210 -3.63 15.62 -0.63
N SER A 211 -2.59 14.90 -0.24
CA SER A 211 -2.48 14.39 1.13
C SER A 211 -1.07 14.53 1.68
N THR A 212 -0.94 15.19 2.82
CA THR A 212 0.32 15.35 3.57
C THR A 212 0.25 14.58 4.88
N ASN A 213 1.38 14.42 5.56
CA ASN A 213 1.45 13.89 6.93
C ASN A 213 1.85 14.98 7.94
N ASN A 214 1.62 16.24 7.58
CA ASN A 214 1.89 17.39 8.44
C ASN A 214 0.58 17.87 9.09
N ALA A 215 0.67 18.57 10.22
CA ALA A 215 -0.53 19.07 10.91
C ALA A 215 -1.16 20.30 10.23
N GLU A 216 -0.50 20.84 9.20
CA GLU A 216 -0.90 22.07 8.51
C GLU A 216 -1.68 21.73 7.23
N ASP A 217 -2.69 22.53 6.92
CA ASP A 217 -3.49 22.35 5.71
C ASP A 217 -2.62 22.68 4.47
N PRO A 218 -2.44 21.75 3.50
CA PRO A 218 -1.65 22.00 2.29
C PRO A 218 -2.22 23.10 1.39
N THR A 219 -3.37 23.70 1.71
CA THR A 219 -3.92 24.89 1.04
C THR A 219 -2.90 26.03 0.92
N ASP A 220 -2.06 26.26 1.93
CA ASP A 220 -1.05 27.34 1.90
C ASP A 220 0.07 27.11 0.87
N ASN A 221 0.20 25.88 0.38
CA ASN A 221 1.15 25.51 -0.66
C ASN A 221 0.59 25.66 -2.08
N VAL A 222 -0.68 26.04 -2.22
CA VAL A 222 -1.34 26.34 -3.50
C VAL A 222 -1.13 27.81 -3.84
N GLY A 223 -0.49 28.06 -4.97
CA GLY A 223 -0.27 29.39 -5.52
C GLY A 223 -1.55 30.00 -6.09
N THR A 224 -1.52 31.30 -6.42
CA THR A 224 -2.69 32.05 -6.86
C THR A 224 -3.43 31.45 -8.06
N ASN A 225 -2.70 30.75 -8.95
CA ASN A 225 -3.26 30.12 -10.14
C ASN A 225 -3.43 28.61 -10.00
N GLY A 226 -3.03 28.02 -8.87
CA GLY A 226 -3.21 26.59 -8.63
C GLY A 226 -4.59 26.28 -8.06
N SER A 227 -4.94 25.00 -8.11
CA SER A 227 -6.20 24.49 -7.56
C SER A 227 -6.10 23.04 -7.11
N ILE A 228 -6.97 22.67 -6.18
CA ILE A 228 -7.21 21.28 -5.75
C ILE A 228 -8.73 21.09 -5.75
N LEU A 229 -9.24 20.46 -6.80
CA LEU A 229 -10.68 20.36 -7.06
C LEU A 229 -11.01 18.97 -7.61
N GLY A 230 -12.29 18.64 -7.66
CA GLY A 230 -12.79 17.64 -8.59
C GLY A 230 -14.11 18.05 -9.18
N LYS A 231 -14.78 17.09 -9.82
CA LYS A 231 -15.93 17.36 -10.68
C LYS A 231 -17.09 18.03 -9.94
N ASP A 232 -17.32 17.61 -8.70
CA ASP A 232 -18.43 18.07 -7.87
C ASP A 232 -18.03 19.20 -6.90
N SER A 233 -16.78 19.68 -6.98
CA SER A 233 -16.27 20.72 -6.10
C SER A 233 -16.99 22.05 -6.38
N THR A 234 -17.73 22.52 -5.37
CA THR A 234 -18.49 23.77 -5.42
C THR A 234 -18.06 24.64 -4.25
N TYR A 235 -17.61 25.87 -4.54
CA TYR A 235 -17.12 26.77 -3.50
C TYR A 235 -18.20 27.07 -2.45
N ASP A 236 -17.89 26.76 -1.20
CA ASP A 236 -18.69 27.09 -0.03
C ASP A 236 -17.90 28.04 0.89
N PRO A 237 -18.28 29.33 0.98
CA PRO A 237 -17.56 30.31 1.78
C PRO A 237 -17.63 30.05 3.30
N SER A 238 -18.46 29.12 3.77
CA SER A 238 -18.55 28.76 5.19
C SER A 238 -17.52 27.72 5.63
N SER A 239 -16.96 26.95 4.68
CA SER A 239 -16.05 25.84 4.96
C SER A 239 -14.73 25.91 4.19
N TRP A 240 -14.66 26.66 3.09
CA TRP A 240 -13.45 26.77 2.27
C TRP A 240 -12.64 28.01 2.66
N THR A 241 -11.35 27.82 2.93
CA THR A 241 -10.37 28.89 3.15
C THR A 241 -10.06 29.67 1.88
N THR A 242 -10.06 29.00 0.72
CA THR A 242 -9.87 29.61 -0.59
C THR A 242 -10.85 29.01 -1.60
N LYS A 243 -11.22 29.76 -2.65
CA LYS A 243 -12.16 29.25 -3.68
C LYS A 243 -11.57 28.17 -4.60
N ASN A 244 -10.25 27.97 -4.54
CA ASN A 244 -9.52 27.09 -5.45
C ASN A 244 -9.17 25.74 -4.81
N VAL A 245 -9.46 25.55 -3.53
CA VAL A 245 -9.14 24.32 -2.79
C VAL A 245 -10.39 23.80 -2.11
N ASP A 246 -10.83 22.62 -2.52
CA ASP A 246 -11.91 21.89 -1.85
C ASP A 246 -11.34 21.13 -0.63
N PRO A 247 -11.76 21.45 0.60
CA PRO A 247 -11.25 20.79 1.81
C PRO A 247 -11.51 19.27 1.83
N ASN A 248 -12.53 18.77 1.12
CA ASN A 248 -12.80 17.32 1.05
C ASN A 248 -11.82 16.57 0.15
N ARG A 249 -11.00 17.31 -0.60
CA ARG A 249 -9.94 16.78 -1.47
C ARG A 249 -8.57 16.82 -0.80
N VAL A 250 -8.50 17.32 0.43
CA VAL A 250 -7.28 17.52 1.20
C VAL A 250 -7.28 16.63 2.44
N SER A 251 -6.12 16.05 2.77
CA SER A 251 -5.92 15.29 4.00
C SER A 251 -4.54 15.57 4.59
N THR A 252 -4.46 15.60 5.91
CA THR A 252 -3.22 15.78 6.70
C THR A 252 -2.77 14.47 7.37
N GLN A 253 -3.40 13.35 7.02
CA GLN A 253 -3.15 12.04 7.62
C GLN A 253 -2.72 11.02 6.55
N PHE A 254 -1.71 11.38 5.76
CA PHE A 254 -1.15 10.47 4.77
C PHE A 254 -0.13 9.52 5.40
N SER A 255 -0.26 8.23 5.10
CA SER A 255 0.75 7.24 5.44
C SER A 255 0.93 6.27 4.28
N ALA A 256 2.19 5.89 4.04
CA ALA A 256 2.58 4.93 3.02
C ALA A 256 3.86 4.22 3.46
N ASN A 257 4.00 2.95 3.05
CA ASN A 257 5.22 2.18 3.27
C ASN A 257 6.03 2.12 1.99
N PHE A 258 7.32 2.40 2.11
CA PHE A 258 8.28 2.40 1.02
C PHE A 258 9.21 1.20 1.19
N ASP A 259 8.75 0.01 0.75
CA ASP A 259 9.59 -1.18 0.86
C ASP A 259 10.77 -1.08 -0.11
N PRO A 260 12.01 -1.34 0.34
CA PRO A 260 13.18 -1.30 -0.53
C PRO A 260 13.04 -2.32 -1.68
N VAL A 261 13.51 -1.94 -2.87
CA VAL A 261 13.57 -2.85 -4.02
C VAL A 261 14.95 -3.45 -4.13
N THR A 262 15.01 -4.77 -4.16
CA THR A 262 16.24 -5.51 -4.46
C THR A 262 16.24 -5.93 -5.92
N THR A 263 17.41 -5.86 -6.55
CA THR A 263 17.62 -6.42 -7.89
C THR A 263 17.25 -7.92 -7.89
N PRO A 264 16.49 -8.42 -8.89
CA PRO A 264 16.13 -9.84 -8.97
C PRO A 264 17.38 -10.74 -9.01
N ALA A 265 17.48 -11.69 -8.09
CA ALA A 265 18.54 -12.69 -8.07
C ALA A 265 18.35 -13.65 -9.26
N THR A 266 19.02 -13.37 -10.37
CA THR A 266 18.93 -14.16 -11.60
C THR A 266 20.30 -14.40 -12.19
N THR A 267 20.51 -15.61 -12.72
CA THR A 267 21.68 -15.94 -13.53
C THR A 267 21.43 -15.45 -14.96
N ALA A 268 21.78 -14.19 -15.24
CA ALA A 268 21.76 -13.62 -16.58
C ALA A 268 23.19 -13.31 -17.06
N THR A 269 23.47 -13.59 -18.33
CA THR A 269 24.77 -13.27 -18.94
C THR A 269 24.90 -11.77 -19.09
N ASN A 270 26.01 -11.19 -18.61
CA ASN A 270 26.31 -9.78 -18.82
C ASN A 270 26.63 -9.53 -20.30
N ILE A 271 25.86 -8.66 -20.95
CA ILE A 271 26.04 -8.29 -22.37
C ILE A 271 26.93 -7.06 -22.57
N GLY A 272 27.50 -6.51 -21.49
CA GLY A 272 28.36 -5.33 -21.55
C GLY A 272 27.56 -4.03 -21.66
N THR A 273 28.14 -3.00 -22.29
CA THR A 273 27.48 -1.71 -22.52
C THR A 273 26.56 -1.76 -23.75
N ILE A 274 25.34 -1.21 -23.64
CA ILE A 274 24.46 -0.98 -24.78
C ILE A 274 24.74 0.42 -25.33
N GLY A 275 25.56 0.50 -26.37
CA GLY A 275 26.02 1.77 -26.97
C GLY A 275 25.44 2.10 -28.35
N SER A 276 24.63 1.20 -28.92
CA SER A 276 24.11 1.33 -30.29
C SER A 276 22.68 0.80 -30.38
N ALA A 277 22.04 1.04 -31.53
CA ALA A 277 20.74 0.46 -31.82
C ALA A 277 20.81 -1.07 -31.79
N GLY A 278 19.73 -1.71 -31.36
CA GLY A 278 19.65 -3.15 -31.20
C GLY A 278 18.29 -3.60 -30.69
N THR A 279 18.01 -4.88 -30.84
CA THR A 279 16.79 -5.51 -30.33
C THR A 279 17.14 -6.47 -29.20
N TYR A 280 16.45 -6.36 -28.08
CA TYR A 280 16.64 -7.21 -26.90
C TYR A 280 15.34 -7.92 -26.54
N GLY A 281 15.43 -9.22 -26.30
CA GLY A 281 14.29 -10.09 -26.02
C GLY A 281 13.71 -10.76 -27.27
N THR A 282 12.64 -11.53 -27.08
CA THR A 282 11.94 -12.26 -28.14
C THR A 282 10.45 -12.27 -27.84
N ALA A 283 9.64 -12.06 -28.88
CA ALA A 283 8.18 -11.96 -28.73
C ALA A 283 7.60 -13.17 -28.00
N GLY A 284 6.72 -12.91 -27.03
CA GLY A 284 6.07 -13.95 -26.21
C GLY A 284 6.99 -14.68 -25.23
N THR A 285 8.25 -14.25 -25.05
CA THR A 285 9.21 -14.89 -24.15
C THR A 285 9.67 -13.92 -23.07
N ALA A 286 9.70 -14.39 -21.82
CA ALA A 286 10.33 -13.68 -20.71
C ALA A 286 11.86 -13.76 -20.83
N THR A 287 12.53 -12.62 -20.92
CA THR A 287 13.98 -12.50 -21.09
C THR A 287 14.55 -11.62 -19.99
N THR A 288 15.58 -12.10 -19.30
CA THR A 288 16.37 -11.25 -18.39
C THR A 288 17.69 -10.89 -19.04
N VAL A 289 18.01 -9.60 -19.09
CA VAL A 289 19.23 -9.06 -19.70
C VAL A 289 19.99 -8.28 -18.63
N LEU A 290 21.29 -8.54 -18.51
CA LEU A 290 22.19 -7.85 -17.60
C LEU A 290 23.16 -7.00 -18.42
N CYS A 291 23.25 -5.69 -18.18
CA CYS A 291 24.22 -4.81 -18.86
C CYS A 291 24.99 -3.95 -17.85
N ASP A 292 26.12 -3.39 -18.27
CA ASP A 292 26.92 -2.50 -17.41
C ASP A 292 26.30 -1.10 -17.34
N ASN A 293 25.95 -0.52 -18.50
CA ASN A 293 25.25 0.75 -18.66
C ASN A 293 24.64 0.85 -20.07
N ILE A 294 23.83 1.88 -20.28
CA ILE A 294 23.27 2.26 -21.59
C ILE A 294 23.64 3.71 -21.87
N SER A 295 24.29 3.96 -23.00
CA SER A 295 24.73 5.32 -23.35
C SER A 295 24.63 5.59 -24.84
N PHE A 296 23.85 6.60 -25.22
CA PHE A 296 23.70 7.06 -26.61
C PHE A 296 24.14 8.51 -26.76
N SER A 297 25.17 8.75 -27.56
CA SER A 297 25.54 10.09 -28.03
C SER A 297 25.09 10.36 -29.47
N SER A 298 24.88 9.30 -30.25
CA SER A 298 24.45 9.37 -31.65
C SER A 298 22.96 9.71 -31.76
N LYS A 299 22.58 10.40 -32.85
CA LYS A 299 21.17 10.67 -33.19
C LYS A 299 20.46 9.41 -33.68
N ASN A 300 19.14 9.38 -33.58
CA ASN A 300 18.26 8.32 -34.11
C ASN A 300 18.66 6.88 -33.70
N THR A 301 19.18 6.72 -32.48
CA THR A 301 19.57 5.43 -31.92
C THR A 301 18.42 4.87 -31.10
N ILE A 302 17.75 3.83 -31.61
CA ILE A 302 16.64 3.16 -30.92
C ILE A 302 17.10 1.79 -30.44
N VAL A 303 16.91 1.55 -29.15
CA VAL A 303 16.99 0.22 -28.57
C VAL A 303 15.57 -0.32 -28.40
N GLU A 304 15.27 -1.41 -29.10
CA GLU A 304 13.96 -2.03 -29.12
C GLU A 304 13.90 -3.22 -28.16
N PHE A 305 12.85 -3.29 -27.36
CA PHE A 305 12.56 -4.38 -26.44
C PHE A 305 11.33 -5.15 -26.91
N VAL A 306 11.47 -6.47 -27.02
CA VAL A 306 10.43 -7.37 -27.56
C VAL A 306 10.22 -8.55 -26.62
N GLY A 307 8.97 -8.89 -26.30
CA GLY A 307 8.63 -9.86 -25.25
C GLY A 307 8.63 -9.26 -23.85
N ASP A 308 8.72 -10.09 -22.82
CA ASP A 308 8.74 -9.64 -21.43
C ASP A 308 10.19 -9.47 -20.94
N VAL A 309 10.73 -8.27 -21.09
CA VAL A 309 12.14 -8.00 -20.81
C VAL A 309 12.33 -7.45 -19.40
N THR A 310 13.15 -8.14 -18.60
CA THR A 310 13.72 -7.61 -17.35
C THR A 310 15.16 -7.19 -17.62
N LEU A 311 15.40 -5.89 -17.62
CA LEU A 311 16.71 -5.29 -17.79
C LEU A 311 17.30 -4.93 -16.42
N ILE A 312 18.43 -5.54 -16.09
CA ILE A 312 19.21 -5.23 -14.88
C ILE A 312 20.45 -4.46 -15.32
N ILE A 313 20.65 -3.25 -14.79
CA ILE A 313 21.81 -2.43 -15.08
C ILE A 313 22.70 -2.42 -13.84
N LYS A 314 23.98 -2.78 -14.02
CA LYS A 314 24.93 -2.97 -12.92
C LYS A 314 25.49 -1.67 -12.33
N ALA A 315 25.23 -0.54 -12.97
CA ALA A 315 25.67 0.77 -12.49
C ALA A 315 25.27 0.99 -11.02
N GLY A 316 26.27 1.28 -10.19
CA GLY A 316 26.12 1.49 -8.75
C GLY A 316 25.56 2.88 -8.41
N VAL A 317 25.38 3.13 -7.12
CA VAL A 317 24.95 4.44 -6.61
C VAL A 317 25.94 5.52 -7.07
N GLY A 318 25.42 6.62 -7.65
CA GLY A 318 26.21 7.74 -8.17
C GLY A 318 26.91 7.47 -9.50
N GLU A 319 26.74 6.27 -10.08
CA GLU A 319 27.15 5.99 -11.45
C GLU A 319 25.99 6.24 -12.41
N GLN A 320 26.31 6.57 -13.67
CA GLN A 320 25.29 6.72 -14.70
C GLN A 320 24.88 5.36 -15.27
N ALA A 321 23.64 4.95 -15.03
CA ALA A 321 23.07 3.72 -15.58
C ALA A 321 22.57 3.89 -17.01
N ILE A 322 21.81 4.96 -17.26
CA ILE A 322 21.22 5.27 -18.56
C ILE A 322 21.51 6.72 -18.89
N LYS A 323 22.12 6.98 -20.05
CA LYS A 323 22.30 8.33 -20.58
C LYS A 323 21.95 8.41 -22.06
N ILE A 324 20.82 9.02 -22.34
CA ILE A 324 20.37 9.27 -23.71
C ILE A 324 20.59 10.74 -23.99
N ALA A 325 21.50 11.09 -24.92
CA ALA A 325 21.80 12.49 -25.28
C ALA A 325 21.52 12.83 -26.76
N GLY A 326 21.36 11.82 -27.63
CA GLY A 326 21.10 12.02 -29.04
C GLY A 326 19.63 12.34 -29.37
N SER A 327 19.38 13.35 -30.21
CA SER A 327 18.02 13.63 -30.73
C SER A 327 17.48 12.44 -31.53
N GLY A 328 16.20 12.09 -31.33
CA GLY A 328 15.60 10.91 -31.98
C GLY A 328 16.01 9.57 -31.38
N SER A 329 16.86 9.57 -30.34
CA SER A 329 17.31 8.35 -29.65
C SER A 329 16.44 8.07 -28.43
N GLY A 330 16.30 6.79 -28.08
CA GLY A 330 15.36 6.37 -27.05
C GLY A 330 15.20 4.86 -26.98
N PHE A 331 14.30 4.43 -26.12
CA PHE A 331 13.83 3.05 -26.08
C PHE A 331 12.51 2.92 -26.81
N ARG A 332 12.27 1.73 -27.35
CA ARG A 332 10.98 1.37 -27.91
C ARG A 332 10.57 0.02 -27.36
N VAL A 333 9.46 -0.02 -26.65
CA VAL A 333 8.85 -1.27 -26.17
C VAL A 333 7.78 -1.65 -27.19
N ALA A 334 7.98 -2.79 -27.87
CA ALA A 334 7.10 -3.23 -28.94
C ALA A 334 5.69 -3.55 -28.42
N ALA A 335 4.72 -3.69 -29.33
CA ALA A 335 3.38 -4.14 -28.96
C ALA A 335 3.46 -5.52 -28.29
N ASN A 336 2.56 -5.78 -27.33
CA ASN A 336 2.52 -7.02 -26.55
C ASN A 336 3.86 -7.38 -25.87
N SER A 337 4.65 -6.36 -25.52
CA SER A 337 5.94 -6.50 -24.83
C SER A 337 5.93 -5.69 -23.54
N SER A 338 6.79 -6.04 -22.60
CA SER A 338 7.00 -5.31 -21.36
C SER A 338 8.48 -5.08 -21.08
N LEU A 339 8.79 -4.01 -20.36
CA LEU A 339 10.13 -3.63 -19.95
C LEU A 339 10.13 -3.30 -18.46
N LYS A 340 10.91 -4.06 -17.68
CA LYS A 340 11.22 -3.76 -16.28
C LYS A 340 12.70 -3.41 -16.16
N ILE A 341 13.02 -2.22 -15.66
CA ILE A 341 14.39 -1.75 -15.47
C ILE A 341 14.69 -1.77 -13.97
N TYR A 342 15.79 -2.41 -13.57
CA TYR A 342 16.34 -2.37 -12.21
C TYR A 342 17.74 -1.77 -12.25
N THR A 343 17.95 -0.68 -11.51
CA THR A 343 19.27 -0.03 -11.43
C THR A 343 19.43 0.77 -10.14
N ALA A 344 20.65 0.84 -9.61
CA ALA A 344 21.00 1.73 -8.50
C ALA A 344 21.58 3.07 -8.99
N GLY A 345 22.19 3.07 -10.19
CA GLY A 345 22.72 4.26 -10.83
C GLY A 345 21.65 5.13 -11.51
N ASP A 346 22.08 6.31 -11.90
CA ASP A 346 21.25 7.41 -12.38
C ASP A 346 20.69 7.16 -13.79
N ILE A 347 19.50 7.67 -14.04
CA ILE A 347 18.76 7.55 -15.30
C ILE A 347 18.55 8.95 -15.87
N ASP A 348 19.12 9.24 -17.05
CA ASP A 348 18.82 10.44 -17.84
C ASP A 348 18.19 10.00 -19.18
N LEU A 349 16.87 9.89 -19.17
CA LEU A 349 16.06 9.59 -20.35
C LEU A 349 15.73 10.89 -21.08
N THR A 350 16.66 11.35 -21.91
CA THR A 350 16.38 12.45 -22.86
C THR A 350 16.11 11.98 -24.29
N GLY A 351 15.98 12.92 -25.23
CA GLY A 351 15.63 12.63 -26.62
C GLY A 351 14.16 12.21 -26.76
N GLN A 352 13.92 11.00 -27.28
CA GLN A 352 12.58 10.42 -27.42
C GLN A 352 12.10 9.72 -26.13
N GLY A 353 12.97 9.56 -25.12
CA GLY A 353 12.64 8.84 -23.89
C GLY A 353 12.31 7.38 -24.16
N ILE A 354 11.16 6.91 -23.66
CA ILE A 354 10.66 5.55 -23.88
C ILE A 354 9.35 5.60 -24.67
N ILE A 355 9.36 5.03 -25.86
CA ILE A 355 8.17 4.83 -26.68
C ILE A 355 7.52 3.51 -26.25
N ASN A 356 6.46 3.61 -25.45
CA ASN A 356 5.62 2.47 -25.09
C ASN A 356 4.53 2.28 -26.15
N VAL A 357 4.73 1.36 -27.10
CA VAL A 357 3.80 1.16 -28.22
C VAL A 357 2.42 0.68 -27.75
N SER A 358 2.35 -0.04 -26.62
CA SER A 358 1.08 -0.45 -26.04
C SER A 358 0.28 0.71 -25.44
N GLY A 359 0.97 1.79 -25.03
CA GLY A 359 0.40 2.90 -24.26
C GLY A 359 0.06 2.57 -22.80
N ALA A 360 0.03 1.30 -22.42
CA ALA A 360 -0.35 0.87 -21.08
C ALA A 360 0.79 1.11 -20.07
N PRO A 361 0.62 1.96 -19.04
CA PRO A 361 1.70 2.26 -18.09
C PRO A 361 2.28 1.02 -17.40
N LYS A 362 1.48 -0.02 -17.16
CA LYS A 362 1.93 -1.27 -16.53
C LYS A 362 3.02 -2.03 -17.32
N SER A 363 3.16 -1.78 -18.63
CA SER A 363 4.14 -2.48 -19.47
C SER A 363 5.54 -1.89 -19.38
N VAL A 364 5.72 -0.69 -18.82
CA VAL A 364 7.04 -0.07 -18.59
C VAL A 364 7.19 0.24 -17.10
N GLN A 365 8.18 -0.38 -16.47
CA GLN A 365 8.40 -0.27 -15.03
C GLN A 365 9.86 0.07 -14.77
N ILE A 366 10.11 1.13 -14.00
CA ILE A 366 11.45 1.54 -13.58
C ILE A 366 11.54 1.37 -12.06
N TYR A 367 12.46 0.53 -11.62
CA TYR A 367 12.73 0.25 -10.22
C TYR A 367 14.11 0.80 -9.82
N GLY A 368 14.09 1.84 -9.00
CA GLY A 368 15.27 2.35 -8.32
C GLY A 368 15.68 1.40 -7.19
N THR A 369 16.88 0.85 -7.28
CA THR A 369 17.44 -0.12 -6.31
C THR A 369 18.55 0.49 -5.45
N SER A 370 18.72 1.82 -5.52
CA SER A 370 19.63 2.53 -4.62
C SER A 370 19.25 2.27 -3.16
N THR A 371 20.25 1.96 -2.34
CA THR A 371 20.13 1.79 -0.89
C THR A 371 20.78 2.95 -0.13
N SER A 372 21.29 3.93 -0.87
CA SER A 372 21.96 5.11 -0.31
C SER A 372 20.94 6.04 0.35
N THR A 373 21.31 6.55 1.52
CA THR A 373 20.55 7.55 2.28
C THR A 373 21.21 8.93 2.28
N SER A 374 22.34 9.08 1.56
CA SER A 374 23.15 10.31 1.53
C SER A 374 23.32 10.90 0.13
N THR A 375 23.11 10.07 -0.89
CA THR A 375 23.15 10.43 -2.31
C THR A 375 21.94 9.80 -2.96
N ASP A 376 21.00 10.64 -3.36
CA ASP A 376 19.80 10.17 -4.05
C ASP A 376 20.17 9.72 -5.47
N GLN A 377 19.53 8.63 -5.90
CA GLN A 377 19.56 8.23 -7.30
C GLN A 377 18.79 9.27 -8.12
N ASP A 378 19.41 9.87 -9.13
CA ASP A 378 18.70 10.82 -10.00
C ASP A 378 18.01 10.07 -11.15
N ILE A 379 16.69 10.21 -11.23
CA ILE A 379 15.87 9.64 -12.30
C ILE A 379 15.18 10.78 -13.03
N LYS A 380 15.78 11.17 -14.14
CA LYS A 380 15.29 12.22 -15.00
C LYS A 380 14.60 11.64 -16.23
N ILE A 381 13.34 11.99 -16.37
CA ILE A 381 12.48 11.67 -17.50
C ILE A 381 12.20 12.98 -18.24
N ALA A 382 12.97 13.25 -19.29
CA ALA A 382 13.01 14.55 -19.93
C ALA A 382 13.17 14.43 -21.45
N GLY A 383 12.07 14.28 -22.20
CA GLY A 383 12.08 14.22 -23.66
C GLY A 383 10.88 14.91 -24.27
N GLY A 384 10.93 15.23 -25.56
CA GLY A 384 9.77 15.79 -26.27
C GLY A 384 8.64 14.77 -26.48
N GLY A 385 8.87 13.51 -26.12
CA GLY A 385 7.91 12.42 -26.17
C GLY A 385 7.18 12.24 -24.84
N ALA A 386 5.92 11.85 -24.93
CA ALA A 386 5.10 11.52 -23.77
C ALA A 386 5.56 10.19 -23.12
N PHE A 387 5.51 10.09 -21.79
CA PHE A 387 5.94 8.90 -21.04
C PHE A 387 4.74 8.12 -20.51
N ALA A 388 4.66 6.82 -20.81
CA ALA A 388 3.64 5.93 -20.26
C ALA A 388 4.32 4.76 -19.52
N GLY A 389 4.36 4.84 -18.20
CA GLY A 389 5.11 3.89 -17.37
C GLY A 389 4.95 4.17 -15.88
N VAL A 390 5.50 3.27 -15.06
CA VAL A 390 5.57 3.44 -13.61
C VAL A 390 7.02 3.56 -13.13
N VAL A 391 7.23 4.34 -12.08
CA VAL A 391 8.54 4.52 -11.43
C VAL A 391 8.39 4.24 -9.95
N TYR A 392 9.23 3.37 -9.40
CA TYR A 392 9.32 3.11 -7.97
C TYR A 392 10.79 3.18 -7.53
N ALA A 393 11.18 4.30 -6.93
CA ALA A 393 12.54 4.60 -6.52
C ALA A 393 12.55 5.28 -5.15
N PRO A 394 12.30 4.55 -4.06
CA PRO A 394 12.09 5.12 -2.72
C PRO A 394 13.31 5.82 -2.11
N ASN A 395 14.49 5.73 -2.72
CA ASN A 395 15.71 6.47 -2.34
C ASN A 395 16.28 7.25 -3.55
N GLY A 396 15.40 7.71 -4.44
CA GLY A 396 15.77 8.45 -5.63
C GLY A 396 14.89 9.66 -5.84
N SER A 397 15.46 10.70 -6.43
CA SER A 397 14.74 11.90 -6.85
C SER A 397 14.28 11.73 -8.29
N VAL A 398 12.99 11.87 -8.54
CA VAL A 398 12.40 11.76 -9.88
C VAL A 398 12.09 13.15 -10.41
N THR A 399 12.74 13.52 -11.52
CA THR A 399 12.43 14.77 -12.24
C THR A 399 11.71 14.45 -13.55
N ILE A 400 10.49 14.96 -13.68
CA ILE A 400 9.73 14.95 -14.92
C ILE A 400 9.84 16.33 -15.55
N ASN A 401 10.43 16.41 -16.74
CA ASN A 401 10.45 17.65 -17.52
C ASN A 401 9.48 17.52 -18.68
N GLY A 402 8.33 18.21 -18.58
CA GLY A 402 7.22 18.04 -19.50
C GLY A 402 6.84 19.33 -20.22
N ASP A 403 7.01 19.34 -21.54
CA ASP A 403 6.03 19.93 -22.46
C ASP A 403 5.01 18.86 -22.94
N GLY A 404 5.19 17.59 -22.53
CA GLY A 404 4.35 16.45 -22.88
C GLY A 404 3.61 15.83 -21.69
N SER A 405 2.70 14.91 -21.99
CA SER A 405 1.92 14.17 -20.98
C SER A 405 2.69 12.98 -20.40
N VAL A 406 2.42 12.69 -19.12
CA VAL A 406 2.90 11.51 -18.40
C VAL A 406 1.70 10.70 -17.93
N TRP A 407 1.74 9.39 -18.17
CA TRP A 407 0.69 8.44 -17.82
C TRP A 407 1.26 7.34 -16.92
N GLY A 408 0.76 7.23 -15.69
CA GLY A 408 1.10 6.12 -14.81
C GLY A 408 1.15 6.51 -13.34
N SER A 409 2.17 6.05 -12.63
CA SER A 409 2.35 6.27 -11.19
C SER A 409 3.83 6.37 -10.86
N ILE A 410 4.18 7.28 -9.95
CA ILE A 410 5.54 7.56 -9.53
C ILE A 410 5.58 7.54 -8.00
N VAL A 411 6.47 6.71 -7.48
CA VAL A 411 6.82 6.64 -6.07
C VAL A 411 8.32 6.90 -5.94
N ALA A 412 8.70 7.92 -5.18
CA ALA A 412 10.08 8.38 -5.09
C ALA A 412 10.43 8.91 -3.69
N GLU A 413 11.71 9.23 -3.44
CA GLU A 413 12.08 10.07 -2.29
C GLU A 413 11.53 11.48 -2.51
N ASP A 414 11.92 12.10 -3.62
CA ASP A 414 11.44 13.39 -4.09
C ASP A 414 10.88 13.31 -5.50
N ILE A 415 9.85 14.11 -5.78
CA ILE A 415 9.27 14.25 -7.12
C ILE A 415 9.26 15.72 -7.51
N THR A 416 9.89 16.05 -8.63
CA THR A 416 9.81 17.38 -9.23
C THR A 416 9.16 17.30 -10.61
N LEU A 417 8.06 18.03 -10.79
CA LEU A 417 7.44 18.24 -12.10
C LEU A 417 7.82 19.62 -12.61
N THR A 418 8.55 19.71 -13.72
CA THR A 418 8.94 20.99 -14.32
C THR A 418 8.21 21.23 -15.64
N GLY A 419 7.92 22.51 -15.94
CA GLY A 419 7.30 22.91 -17.21
C GLY A 419 5.76 22.90 -17.17
N ASN A 420 5.13 22.52 -18.29
CA ASN A 420 3.67 22.34 -18.40
C ASN A 420 3.33 20.85 -18.36
N ALA A 421 3.93 20.11 -17.42
CA ALA A 421 3.75 18.68 -17.32
C ALA A 421 2.28 18.32 -16.98
N ASN A 422 1.65 17.52 -17.83
CA ASN A 422 0.33 16.95 -17.57
C ASN A 422 0.53 15.52 -17.06
N PHE A 423 0.31 15.31 -15.77
CA PHE A 423 0.37 14.00 -15.17
C PHE A 423 -1.02 13.40 -15.07
N HIS A 424 -1.17 12.22 -15.63
CA HIS A 424 -2.37 11.43 -15.57
C HIS A 424 -2.03 10.20 -14.71
N TYR A 425 -2.84 9.92 -13.70
CA TYR A 425 -2.77 8.69 -12.91
C TYR A 425 -3.64 7.58 -13.52
N ASP A 426 -3.06 6.39 -13.73
CA ASP A 426 -3.83 5.22 -14.18
C ASP A 426 -4.38 4.45 -12.97
N GLU A 427 -5.68 4.57 -12.72
CA GLU A 427 -6.37 3.94 -11.59
C GLU A 427 -6.27 2.40 -11.61
N SER A 428 -6.04 1.78 -12.77
CA SER A 428 -5.84 0.33 -12.86
C SER A 428 -4.56 -0.12 -12.14
N LEU A 429 -3.58 0.79 -11.97
CA LEU A 429 -2.34 0.53 -11.26
C LEU A 429 -2.55 0.27 -9.76
N GLY A 430 -3.67 0.71 -9.19
CA GLY A 430 -4.07 0.33 -7.83
C GLY A 430 -4.27 -1.18 -7.65
N ASN A 431 -4.47 -1.92 -8.74
CA ASN A 431 -4.56 -3.38 -8.75
C ASN A 431 -3.33 -4.05 -9.38
N MET A 432 -2.31 -3.28 -9.76
CA MET A 432 -1.10 -3.80 -10.41
C MET A 432 -0.23 -4.54 -9.41
N GLY A 433 -0.06 -5.84 -9.64
CA GLY A 433 0.95 -6.67 -8.98
C GLY A 433 0.51 -8.12 -8.80
N THR A 434 1.30 -9.03 -9.38
CA THR A 434 1.42 -10.41 -8.90
C THR A 434 2.27 -10.39 -7.64
N GLY A 435 1.78 -10.91 -6.52
CA GLY A 435 2.54 -10.91 -5.24
C GLY A 435 2.37 -9.66 -4.36
N ASN A 436 1.33 -8.85 -4.58
CA ASN A 436 1.04 -7.68 -3.73
C ASN A 436 0.56 -8.09 -2.33
N PRO A 437 1.21 -7.63 -1.24
CA PRO A 437 0.78 -7.97 0.09
C PRO A 437 -0.64 -7.45 0.34
N PHE A 438 -1.39 -8.23 1.11
CA PHE A 438 -2.65 -7.83 1.68
C PHE A 438 -2.43 -6.92 2.87
N ARG A 439 -3.24 -5.86 2.94
CA ARG A 439 -3.31 -4.94 4.08
C ARG A 439 -4.72 -4.89 4.64
N VAL A 440 -4.84 -4.52 5.91
CA VAL A 440 -6.11 -4.30 6.59
C VAL A 440 -6.86 -3.18 5.89
N SER A 441 -8.07 -3.48 5.41
CA SER A 441 -8.99 -2.49 4.82
C SER A 441 -10.13 -2.15 5.76
N LYS A 442 -10.59 -3.12 6.55
CA LYS A 442 -11.65 -2.93 7.55
C LYS A 442 -11.33 -3.72 8.80
N TRP A 443 -11.65 -3.16 9.95
CA TRP A 443 -11.57 -3.80 11.26
C TRP A 443 -12.90 -3.63 11.99
N LYS A 444 -13.41 -4.70 12.58
CA LYS A 444 -14.66 -4.70 13.35
C LYS A 444 -14.57 -5.68 14.52
N GLU A 445 -14.93 -5.22 15.72
CA GLU A 445 -15.23 -6.12 16.84
C GLU A 445 -16.63 -6.74 16.67
N LEU A 446 -16.74 -8.07 16.81
CA LEU A 446 -18.00 -8.80 16.73
C LEU A 446 -18.60 -8.99 18.13
N THR A 447 -19.67 -8.26 18.42
CA THR A 447 -20.24 -8.19 19.78
C THR A 447 -21.59 -8.87 19.92
N MET A 448 -22.28 -9.22 18.83
CA MET A 448 -23.65 -9.75 18.88
C MET A 448 -23.64 -11.28 18.94
N GLU A 449 -24.21 -11.83 20.00
CA GLU A 449 -24.41 -13.27 20.16
C GLU A 449 -25.72 -13.72 19.49
N ASP A 450 -25.83 -15.02 19.20
CA ASP A 450 -27.03 -15.66 18.70
C ASP A 450 -28.14 -15.59 19.77
N GLU A 451 -29.04 -14.61 19.68
CA GLU A 451 -30.37 -14.69 20.29
C GLU A 451 -31.39 -15.14 19.24
N ALA A 452 -32.46 -15.82 19.68
CA ALA A 452 -33.41 -16.53 18.83
C ALA A 452 -34.13 -15.69 17.75
N ASP A 453 -33.92 -14.37 17.71
CA ASP A 453 -34.61 -13.44 16.81
C ASP A 453 -33.72 -12.29 16.27
N THR A 454 -32.40 -12.33 16.47
CA THR A 454 -31.45 -11.34 15.93
C THR A 454 -30.42 -11.97 15.00
N LYS A 455 -30.09 -11.25 13.92
CA LYS A 455 -28.98 -11.63 13.02
C LYS A 455 -27.66 -11.47 13.76
N SER A 456 -27.20 -12.55 14.37
CA SER A 456 -25.89 -12.64 15.02
C SER A 456 -24.76 -12.50 14.00
N ASP A 457 -23.76 -11.68 14.35
CA ASP A 457 -22.57 -11.48 13.54
C ASP A 457 -21.50 -12.56 13.77
N ARG A 458 -21.74 -13.50 14.71
CA ARG A 458 -20.86 -14.65 15.01
C ARG A 458 -21.33 -15.97 14.39
N SER A 459 -22.62 -16.09 14.09
CA SER A 459 -23.29 -17.32 13.64
C SER A 459 -22.57 -18.06 12.50
N GLY A 460 -22.14 -17.32 11.48
CA GLY A 460 -21.49 -17.87 10.29
C GLY A 460 -20.11 -18.50 10.54
N TYR A 461 -19.45 -18.11 11.65
CA TYR A 461 -18.05 -18.46 11.93
C TYR A 461 -17.90 -19.53 13.01
N ARG A 462 -18.90 -19.73 13.87
CA ARG A 462 -18.87 -20.71 14.98
C ARG A 462 -18.46 -22.12 14.55
N LYS A 463 -18.99 -22.62 13.42
CA LYS A 463 -18.62 -23.93 12.85
C LYS A 463 -17.11 -24.10 12.60
N PHE A 464 -16.38 -23.00 12.43
CA PHE A 464 -14.94 -22.97 12.18
C PHE A 464 -14.14 -22.49 13.40
N LEU A 465 -14.77 -22.16 14.53
CA LEU A 465 -14.09 -21.59 15.71
C LEU A 465 -14.53 -22.23 17.04
N ASP A 466 -15.35 -23.28 17.01
CA ASP A 466 -15.81 -24.02 18.19
C ASP A 466 -15.00 -25.30 18.51
N PHE A 467 -13.95 -25.60 17.73
CA PHE A 467 -13.19 -26.86 17.82
C PHE A 467 -12.09 -26.91 18.90
#